data_AF-A0A2P5EPZ0-F1
#
_entry.id   AF-A0A2P5EPZ0-F1
#
_cell.length_a   1.000
_cell.length_b   1.000
_cell.length_c   1.000
_cell.angle_alpha   90.00
_cell.angle_beta   90.00
_cell.angle_gamma   90.00
#
_symmetry.space_group_name_H-M   'P 1'
#
loop_
_entity.id
_entity.type
_entity.pdbx_description
1 polymer ?
#
loop_
_entity_poly.entity_id
_entity_poly.type
_entity_poly.pdbx_seq_one_letter_code
_entity_poly.pdbx_strand_id
1 'polypeptide(L)' 'MHAPKSLENVHSCENWLPRRVMSAWRIAGIIHGLEGWNEHECGPNTTNNIHKVWEATLRHGFQPLPL' A
#
# COMPACT_ATOMS: atom_id res chain seq x y z
N MET A 1 4.90 -1.27 5.39
CA MET A 1 4.45 0.07 5.82
C MET A 1 3.40 -0.08 6.91
N HIS A 2 3.35 0.85 7.84
CA HIS A 2 2.34 0.90 8.89
C HIS A 2 1.03 1.44 8.30
N ALA A 3 -0.08 0.73 8.54
CA ALA A 3 -1.40 1.11 8.07
C ALA A 3 -1.99 2.27 8.90
N PRO A 4 -2.74 3.21 8.29
CA PRO A 4 -3.34 4.35 8.96
C PRO A 4 -4.34 3.90 10.03
N LYS A 5 -4.49 4.69 11.11
CA LYS A 5 -5.40 4.37 12.24
C LYS A 5 -6.86 4.19 11.81
N SER A 6 -7.27 4.86 10.74
CA SER A 6 -8.59 4.74 10.11
C SER A 6 -8.86 3.36 9.51
N LEU A 7 -7.83 2.58 9.18
CA LEU A 7 -7.99 1.21 8.71
C LEU A 7 -8.08 0.26 9.91
N GLU A 8 -9.29 -0.25 10.15
CA GLU A 8 -9.63 -1.16 11.25
C GLU A 8 -9.53 -2.63 10.84
N ASN A 9 -9.60 -3.52 11.83
CA ASN A 9 -9.56 -4.99 11.63
C ASN A 9 -8.32 -5.49 10.88
N VAL A 10 -7.21 -4.75 10.94
CA VAL A 10 -5.92 -5.16 10.38
C VAL A 10 -5.15 -5.97 11.41
N HIS A 11 -5.18 -7.29 11.24
CA HIS A 11 -4.32 -8.22 11.97
C HIS A 11 -2.90 -8.20 11.37
N SER A 12 -2.33 -9.36 11.04
CA SER A 12 -1.10 -9.45 10.25
C SER A 12 -1.47 -9.73 8.79
N CYS A 13 -1.05 -8.87 7.87
CA CYS A 13 -1.23 -9.10 6.44
C CYS A 13 -0.36 -10.27 5.94
N GLU A 14 0.77 -10.49 6.59
CA GLU A 14 1.67 -11.62 6.41
C GLU A 14 2.06 -12.16 7.80
N ASN A 15 2.11 -13.48 7.99
CA ASN A 15 2.29 -14.11 9.32
C ASN A 15 3.55 -13.65 10.07
N TRP A 16 4.57 -13.15 9.37
CA TRP A 16 5.82 -12.65 9.94
C TRP A 16 5.83 -11.12 10.14
N LEU A 17 4.82 -10.39 9.66
CA LEU A 17 4.74 -8.96 9.85
C LEU A 17 4.01 -8.61 11.17
N PRO A 18 4.42 -7.53 11.85
CA PRO A 18 3.72 -7.03 13.02
C PRO A 18 2.27 -6.67 12.69
N ARG A 19 1.43 -6.57 13.73
CA ARG A 19 0.06 -6.07 13.58
C ARG A 19 0.06 -4.69 12.91
N ARG A 20 -0.89 -4.47 12.00
CA ARG A 20 -1.04 -3.21 11.25
C ARG A 20 0.15 -2.88 10.33
N VAL A 21 1.02 -3.85 10.05
CA VAL A 21 2.06 -3.73 9.04
C VAL A 21 1.64 -4.53 7.82
N MET A 22 1.75 -3.88 6.66
CA MET A 22 1.40 -4.44 5.37
C MET A 22 2.53 -4.19 4.38
N SER A 23 2.73 -5.15 3.50
CA SER A 23 3.68 -5.08 2.40
C SER A 23 3.29 -4.02 1.36
N ALA A 24 4.29 -3.38 0.73
CA ALA A 24 4.06 -2.25 -0.16
C ALA A 24 3.19 -2.60 -1.38
N TRP A 25 3.36 -3.78 -1.97
CA TRP A 25 2.55 -4.27 -3.10
C TRP A 25 1.05 -4.42 -2.79
N ARG A 26 0.66 -4.83 -1.56
CA ARG A 26 -0.73 -4.95 -1.12
C ARG A 26 -1.34 -3.56 -0.98
N ILE A 27 -0.56 -2.63 -0.41
CA ILE A 27 -0.96 -1.24 -0.26
C ILE A 27 -1.15 -0.59 -1.63
N ALA A 28 -0.25 -0.82 -2.59
CA ALA A 28 -0.41 -0.33 -3.96
C ALA A 28 -1.75 -0.77 -4.57
N GLY A 29 -2.13 -2.03 -4.41
CA GLY A 29 -3.44 -2.53 -4.85
C GLY A 29 -4.63 -1.83 -4.18
N ILE A 30 -4.54 -1.58 -2.87
CA ILE A 30 -5.57 -0.81 -2.12
C ILE A 30 -5.67 0.62 -2.66
N ILE A 31 -4.53 1.28 -2.89
CA ILE A 31 -4.45 2.66 -3.38
C ILE A 31 -5.02 2.76 -4.80
N HIS A 32 -4.74 1.79 -5.68
CA HIS A 32 -5.36 1.72 -7.00
C HIS A 32 -6.90 1.72 -6.91
N GLY A 33 -7.46 0.94 -5.99
CA GLY A 33 -8.90 0.91 -5.74
C GLY A 33 -9.44 2.22 -5.16
N LEU A 34 -8.74 2.82 -4.19
CA LEU A 34 -9.15 4.07 -3.54
C LEU A 34 -9.11 5.29 -4.48
N GLU A 35 -8.13 5.34 -5.38
CA GLU A 35 -7.98 6.43 -6.36
C GLU A 35 -8.77 6.17 -7.66
N GLY A 36 -9.43 5.01 -7.78
CA GLY A 36 -10.22 4.65 -8.96
C GLY A 36 -9.39 4.45 -10.23
N TRP A 37 -8.13 4.02 -10.08
CA TRP A 37 -7.25 3.76 -11.24
C TRP A 37 -7.62 2.41 -11.88
N ASN A 38 -8.10 2.47 -13.13
CA ASN A 38 -8.43 1.28 -13.93
C ASN A 38 -7.20 0.70 -14.67
N GLU A 39 -6.01 1.16 -14.34
CA GLU A 39 -4.75 0.67 -14.92
C GLU A 39 -4.43 -0.72 -14.35
N HIS A 40 -4.25 -1.71 -15.24
CA HIS A 40 -3.80 -3.04 -14.88
C HIS A 40 -2.28 -3.11 -14.99
N GLU A 41 -1.60 -2.80 -13.88
CA GLU A 41 -0.15 -2.93 -13.79
C GLU A 41 0.22 -4.41 -13.68
N CYS A 42 0.57 -5.03 -14.80
CA CYS A 42 0.99 -6.44 -14.88
C CYS A 42 2.33 -6.57 -15.61
N GLY A 43 3.23 -7.40 -15.07
CA GLY A 43 4.52 -7.74 -15.70
C GLY A 43 5.67 -6.78 -15.35
N PRO A 44 6.77 -6.79 -16.10
CA PRO A 44 7.95 -5.97 -15.78
C PRO A 44 7.69 -4.45 -15.80
N ASN A 45 6.57 -4.00 -16.39
CA ASN A 45 6.16 -2.59 -16.43
C ASN A 45 5.20 -2.19 -15.29
N THR A 46 5.06 -3.01 -14.25
CA THR A 46 4.21 -2.74 -13.05
C THR A 46 4.72 -1.52 -12.25
N THR A 47 5.81 -0.89 -12.67
CA THR A 47 6.48 0.21 -11.98
C THR A 47 6.38 1.55 -12.70
N ASN A 48 5.62 1.64 -13.80
CA ASN A 48 5.53 2.87 -14.61
C ASN A 48 5.07 4.10 -13.81
N ASN A 49 4.45 3.93 -12.65
CA ASN A 49 3.96 5.02 -11.81
C ASN A 49 4.31 4.87 -10.32
N ILE A 50 5.47 4.29 -9.94
CA ILE A 50 5.86 4.15 -8.52
C ILE A 50 5.73 5.48 -7.77
N HIS A 51 6.17 6.60 -8.35
CA HIS A 51 6.09 7.91 -7.70
C HIS A 51 4.65 8.34 -7.40
N LYS A 52 3.74 8.18 -8.37
CA LYS A 52 2.30 8.47 -8.22
C LYS A 52 1.67 7.59 -7.14
N VAL A 53 1.95 6.29 -7.15
CA VAL A 53 1.46 5.33 -6.15
C VAL A 53 2.01 5.68 -4.76
N TRP A 54 3.30 6.03 -4.67
CA TRP A 54 3.97 6.39 -3.42
C TRP A 54 3.38 7.65 -2.78
N GLU A 55 3.20 8.71 -3.56
CA GLU A 55 2.59 9.95 -3.06
C GLU A 55 1.16 9.73 -2.58
N ALA A 56 0.36 8.98 -3.34
CA ALA A 56 -1.00 8.61 -2.92
C ALA A 56 -0.96 7.77 -1.63
N THR A 57 -0.05 6.80 -1.54
CA THR A 57 0.14 5.97 -0.34
C THR A 57 0.37 6.81 0.90
N LEU A 58 1.26 7.81 0.83
CA LEU A 58 1.53 8.73 1.94
C LEU A 58 0.31 9.61 2.27
N ARG A 59 -0.43 10.08 1.25
CA ARG A 59 -1.64 10.89 1.41
C ARG A 59 -2.76 10.15 2.14
N HIS A 60 -2.91 8.85 1.86
CA HIS A 60 -3.85 7.95 2.55
C HIS A 60 -3.38 7.55 3.95
N GLY A 61 -2.23 8.04 4.42
CA GLY A 61 -1.75 7.89 5.79
C GLY A 61 -0.98 6.60 6.07
N PHE A 62 -0.60 5.85 5.03
CA PHE A 62 0.36 4.76 5.18
C PHE A 62 1.76 5.34 5.40
N GLN A 63 2.52 4.72 6.31
CA GLN A 63 3.85 5.22 6.67
C GLN A 63 4.94 4.17 6.47
N PRO A 64 6.14 4.56 6.00
CA PRO A 64 7.30 3.66 5.98
C PRO A 64 7.59 3.11 7.37
N LEU A 65 8.18 1.91 7.44
CA LEU A 65 8.68 1.40 8.71
C LEU A 65 10.00 2.13 9.03
N PRO A 66 10.23 2.52 10.29
CA PRO A 66 11.54 3.01 10.71
C PRO A 66 12.60 1.91 10.50
N LEU A 67 13.82 2.33 10.15
CA LEU A 67 15.01 1.47 10.08
C LEU A 67 15.45 1.02 11.46
#